data_AF-A0A962PCP1-F1
#
_entry.id   AF-A0A962PCP1-F1
#
_cell.length_a   1.000
_cell.length_b   1.000
_cell.length_c   1.000
_cell.angle_alpha   90.00
_cell.angle_beta   90.00
_cell.angle_gamma   90.00
#
_symmetry.space_group_name_H-M   'P 1'
#
loop_
_entity.id
_entity.type
_entity.pdbx_description
1 polymer ?
#
loop_
_entity_poly.entity_id
_entity_poly.type
_entity_poly.pdbx_seq_one_letter_code
_entity_poly.pdbx_strand_id
1 'polypeptide(L)'
;MTTWSKHHLNTLAKQGYLVPLHSVDLQQQASRKNQAWQHKLMNQAVSFLTEYDLLFRRLTQLLILQGYDFSNVHPHQTLKKLLLLLETNIYSNAELSHLVECRHNLKYGFMDSPTPQAIALLDELSTRLKQFNA
;
A
#
# COMPACT_ATOMS: atom_id res chain seq x y z
N MET A 1 -2.07 7.66 15.68
CA MET A 1 -1.46 7.65 14.34
C MET A 1 -0.81 6.30 14.11
N THR A 2 -1.37 5.47 13.25
CA THR A 2 -0.76 4.18 12.88
C THR A 2 0.48 4.48 12.08
N THR A 3 1.63 4.17 12.66
CA THR A 3 2.94 4.46 12.09
C THR A 3 3.81 3.23 12.26
N TRP A 4 4.64 2.95 11.27
CA TRP A 4 5.64 1.89 11.41
C TRP A 4 6.76 2.37 12.33
N SER A 5 7.29 1.44 13.14
CA SER A 5 8.49 1.75 13.93
C SER A 5 9.64 2.14 12.98
N LYS A 6 10.44 3.14 13.41
CA LYS A 6 11.62 3.58 12.64
C LYS A 6 12.59 2.42 12.39
N HIS A 7 12.69 1.48 13.32
CA HIS A 7 13.51 0.28 13.20
C HIS A 7 13.04 -0.62 12.04
N HIS A 8 11.73 -0.87 11.93
CA HIS A 8 11.16 -1.67 10.84
C HIS A 8 11.36 -1.00 9.48
N LEU A 9 11.08 0.30 9.37
CA LEU A 9 11.27 1.03 8.11
C LEU A 9 12.73 1.06 7.66
N ASN A 10 13.67 1.29 8.58
CA ASN A 10 15.10 1.20 8.30
C ASN A 10 15.52 -0.19 7.80
N THR A 11 14.97 -1.25 8.41
CA THR A 11 15.26 -2.62 8.00
C THR A 11 14.78 -2.89 6.57
N LEU A 12 13.55 -2.48 6.26
CA LEU A 12 13.00 -2.59 4.90
C LEU A 12 13.78 -1.76 3.88
N ALA A 13 14.24 -0.56 4.26
CA ALA A 13 15.08 0.27 3.39
C ALA A 13 16.43 -0.40 3.08
N LYS A 14 17.11 -0.95 4.10
CA LYS A 14 18.36 -1.71 3.92
C LYS A 14 18.19 -2.95 3.04
N GLN A 15 17.01 -3.56 3.07
CA GLN A 15 16.64 -4.70 2.22
C GLN A 15 16.18 -4.28 0.81
N GLY A 16 16.14 -2.99 0.49
CA GLY A 16 15.77 -2.47 -0.82
C GLY A 16 14.26 -2.42 -1.09
N TYR A 17 13.40 -2.59 -0.06
CA TYR A 17 11.95 -2.48 -0.21
C TYR A 17 11.46 -1.03 -0.17
N LEU A 18 12.21 -0.15 0.49
CA LEU A 18 11.92 1.27 0.65
C LEU A 18 13.11 2.12 0.25
N VAL A 19 12.83 3.36 -0.13
CA VAL A 19 13.83 4.40 -0.40
C VAL A 19 13.68 5.50 0.65
N PRO A 20 14.73 5.86 1.40
CA PRO A 20 14.65 6.98 2.33
C PRO A 20 14.56 8.32 1.58
N LEU A 21 13.72 9.21 2.08
CA LEU A 21 13.55 10.57 1.58
C LEU A 21 14.41 11.51 2.43
N HIS A 22 15.66 11.67 2.02
CA HIS A 22 16.69 12.38 2.80
C HIS A 22 16.55 13.91 2.83
N SER A 23 15.62 14.48 2.06
CA SER A 23 15.38 15.92 2.02
C SER A 23 13.89 16.23 1.93
N VAL A 24 13.53 17.44 2.37
CA VAL A 24 12.17 17.98 2.26
C VAL A 24 11.73 18.02 0.80
N ASP A 25 12.63 18.36 -0.12
CA ASP A 25 12.34 18.41 -1.56
C ASP A 25 11.94 17.04 -2.13
N LEU A 26 12.68 15.98 -1.76
CA LEU A 26 12.35 14.61 -2.15
C LEU A 26 11.00 14.19 -1.57
N GLN A 27 10.72 14.55 -0.33
CA GLN A 27 9.44 14.26 0.32
C GLN A 27 8.27 14.98 -0.36
N GLN A 28 8.43 16.26 -0.70
CA GLN A 28 7.43 17.01 -1.47
C GLN A 28 7.25 16.48 -2.89
N GLN A 29 8.32 16.04 -3.54
CA GLN A 29 8.24 15.42 -4.87
C GLN A 29 7.47 14.10 -4.81
N ALA A 30 7.77 13.24 -3.84
CA ALA A 30 7.05 11.98 -3.63
C ALA A 30 5.56 12.23 -3.33
N SER A 31 5.27 13.19 -2.45
CA SER A 31 3.89 13.58 -2.10
C SER A 31 3.10 14.04 -3.33
N ARG A 32 3.67 14.95 -4.13
CA ARG A 32 3.04 15.43 -5.38
C ARG A 32 2.78 14.30 -6.38
N LYS A 33 3.76 13.41 -6.57
CA LYS A 33 3.61 12.23 -7.44
C LYS A 33 2.49 11.32 -6.94
N ASN A 34 2.44 11.05 -5.65
CA ASN A 34 1.42 10.18 -5.05
C ASN A 34 0.02 10.80 -5.19
N GLN A 35 -0.12 12.10 -4.92
CA GLN A 35 -1.38 12.84 -5.08
C GLN A 35 -1.88 12.83 -6.53
N ALA A 36 -1.00 13.05 -7.51
CA ALA A 36 -1.37 12.99 -8.92
C ALA A 36 -1.90 11.60 -9.33
N TRP A 37 -1.25 10.53 -8.85
CA TRP A 37 -1.73 9.16 -9.06
C TRP A 37 -3.05 8.88 -8.37
N GLN A 38 -3.22 9.33 -7.13
CA GLN A 38 -4.47 9.18 -6.39
C GLN A 38 -5.62 9.89 -7.10
N HIS A 39 -5.42 11.13 -7.54
CA HIS A 39 -6.42 11.87 -8.31
C HIS A 39 -6.78 11.16 -9.61
N LYS A 40 -5.80 10.60 -10.33
CA LYS A 40 -6.05 9.80 -11.53
C LYS A 40 -6.92 8.57 -11.22
N LEU A 41 -6.63 7.84 -10.15
CA LEU A 41 -7.39 6.65 -9.75
C LEU A 41 -8.82 7.00 -9.31
N MET A 42 -9.02 8.11 -8.62
CA MET A 42 -10.36 8.56 -8.18
C MET A 42 -11.29 8.93 -9.35
N ASN A 43 -10.74 9.21 -10.53
CA ASN A 43 -11.51 9.50 -11.75
C ASN A 43 -11.77 8.25 -12.61
N GLN A 44 -11.33 7.07 -12.18
CA GLN A 44 -11.60 5.80 -12.86
C GLN A 44 -12.88 5.16 -12.32
N ALA A 45 -13.45 4.24 -13.09
CA ALA A 45 -14.55 3.42 -12.62
C ALA A 45 -14.13 2.64 -11.35
N VAL A 46 -15.05 2.60 -10.38
CA VAL A 46 -14.84 1.84 -9.14
C VAL A 46 -14.75 0.36 -9.50
N SER A 47 -13.66 -0.26 -9.06
CA SER A 47 -13.39 -1.67 -9.24
C SER A 47 -12.41 -2.13 -8.17
N PHE A 48 -12.33 -3.43 -7.94
CA PHE A 48 -11.35 -4.02 -7.02
C PHE A 48 -9.92 -3.57 -7.31
N LEU A 49 -9.53 -3.47 -8.60
CA LEU A 49 -8.19 -3.00 -8.98
C LEU A 49 -7.98 -1.53 -8.60
N THR A 50 -8.96 -0.67 -8.89
CA THR A 50 -8.92 0.76 -8.54
C THR A 50 -8.85 0.95 -7.03
N GLU A 51 -9.65 0.20 -6.27
CA GLU A 51 -9.70 0.30 -4.81
C GLU A 51 -8.43 -0.21 -4.15
N TYR A 52 -7.87 -1.33 -4.64
CA TYR A 52 -6.57 -1.82 -4.21
C TYR A 52 -5.46 -0.79 -4.49
N ASP A 53 -5.45 -0.19 -5.69
CA ASP A 53 -4.44 0.79 -6.04
C ASP A 53 -4.62 2.08 -5.19
N LEU A 54 -5.84 2.46 -4.82
CA LEU A 54 -6.11 3.56 -3.87
C LEU A 54 -5.61 3.24 -2.45
N LEU A 55 -5.82 2.01 -1.97
CA LEU A 55 -5.22 1.52 -0.72
C LEU A 55 -3.70 1.70 -0.74
N PHE A 56 -3.06 1.31 -1.84
CA PHE A 56 -1.62 1.46 -2.04
C PHE A 56 -1.19 2.94 -1.97
N ARG A 57 -1.95 3.87 -2.56
CA ARG A 57 -1.66 5.32 -2.48
C ARG A 57 -1.78 5.88 -1.07
N ARG A 58 -2.75 5.42 -0.29
CA ARG A 58 -2.89 5.84 1.12
C ARG A 58 -1.68 5.40 1.95
N LEU A 59 -1.24 4.16 1.78
CA LEU A 59 -0.05 3.66 2.49
C LEU A 59 1.24 4.34 2.03
N THR A 60 1.34 4.64 0.74
CA THR A 60 2.44 5.46 0.20
C THR A 60 2.47 6.84 0.87
N GLN A 61 1.31 7.47 1.06
CA GLN A 61 1.24 8.77 1.74
C GLN A 61 1.74 8.69 3.19
N LEU A 62 1.35 7.65 3.94
CA LEU A 62 1.81 7.44 5.31
C LEU A 62 3.33 7.23 5.37
N LEU A 63 3.90 6.44 4.45
CA LEU A 63 5.35 6.27 4.35
C LEU A 63 6.08 7.58 4.06
N ILE A 64 5.56 8.38 3.13
CA ILE A 64 6.14 9.67 2.77
C ILE A 64 6.18 10.58 3.99
N LEU A 65 5.11 10.61 4.79
CA LEU A 65 5.09 11.37 6.05
C LEU A 65 6.14 10.88 7.07
N GLN A 66 6.49 9.59 7.02
CA GLN A 66 7.56 9.00 7.83
C GLN A 66 8.96 9.09 7.19
N GLY A 67 9.10 9.75 6.04
CA GLY A 67 10.38 9.97 5.37
C GLY A 67 10.84 8.81 4.47
N TYR A 68 9.92 7.99 3.96
CA TYR A 68 10.22 6.88 3.05
C TYR A 68 9.29 6.86 1.84
N ASP A 69 9.74 6.26 0.75
CA ASP A 69 8.92 5.91 -0.41
C ASP A 69 9.10 4.43 -0.76
N PHE A 70 8.20 3.88 -1.58
CA PHE A 70 8.34 2.54 -2.13
C PHE A 70 9.54 2.47 -3.07
N SER A 71 10.26 1.34 -3.06
CA SER A 71 11.21 1.04 -4.13
C SER A 71 10.49 0.54 -5.38
N ASN A 72 11.15 0.68 -6.54
CA ASN A 72 10.61 0.23 -7.83
C ASN A 72 10.70 -1.30 -8.03
N VAL A 73 11.40 -2.02 -7.15
CA VAL A 73 11.78 -3.42 -7.41
C VAL A 73 10.62 -4.37 -7.10
N HIS A 74 9.93 -4.19 -5.97
CA HIS A 74 8.83 -5.08 -5.55
C HIS A 74 7.70 -4.36 -4.77
N PRO A 75 6.97 -3.41 -5.39
CA PRO A 75 6.02 -2.56 -4.68
C PRO A 75 4.94 -3.35 -3.92
N HIS A 76 4.39 -4.41 -4.52
CA HIS A 76 3.34 -5.22 -3.89
C HIS A 76 3.86 -6.11 -2.74
N GLN A 77 5.11 -6.57 -2.81
CA GLN A 77 5.71 -7.31 -1.70
C GLN A 77 6.10 -6.37 -0.56
N THR A 78 6.57 -5.16 -0.87
CA THR A 78 6.76 -4.09 0.11
C THR A 78 5.44 -3.79 0.82
N LEU A 79 4.35 -3.63 0.06
CA LEU A 79 3.01 -3.36 0.61
C LEU A 79 2.60 -4.43 1.61
N LYS A 80 2.74 -5.71 1.23
CA LYS A 80 2.43 -6.84 2.12
C LYS A 80 3.24 -6.77 3.42
N LYS A 81 4.55 -6.55 3.32
CA LYS A 81 5.42 -6.43 4.51
C LYS A 81 5.00 -5.27 5.40
N LEU A 82 4.65 -4.13 4.83
CA LEU A 82 4.17 -2.99 5.59
C LEU A 82 2.84 -3.28 6.28
N LEU A 83 1.89 -3.92 5.60
CA LEU A 83 0.61 -4.32 6.19
C LEU A 83 0.80 -5.29 7.37
N LEU A 84 1.71 -6.27 7.24
CA LEU A 84 2.08 -7.17 8.34
C LEU A 84 2.71 -6.45 9.55
N LEU A 85 3.31 -5.28 9.33
CA LEU A 85 4.01 -4.51 10.35
C LEU A 85 3.17 -3.37 10.96
N LEU A 86 2.00 -3.05 10.38
CA LEU A 86 1.15 -1.96 10.88
C LEU A 86 0.54 -2.30 12.24
N GLU A 87 0.06 -3.54 12.43
CA GLU A 87 -0.63 -3.96 13.65
C GLU A 87 -0.35 -5.45 13.91
N THR A 88 0.03 -5.79 15.15
CA THR A 88 0.39 -7.16 15.53
C THR A 88 -0.82 -8.11 15.41
N ASN A 89 -0.71 -9.09 14.50
CA ASN A 89 -1.53 -10.31 14.39
C ASN A 89 -3.01 -10.17 13.96
N ILE A 90 -3.41 -9.09 13.29
CA ILE A 90 -4.79 -9.00 12.74
C ILE A 90 -4.90 -9.77 11.42
N TYR A 91 -3.91 -9.62 10.54
CA TYR A 91 -3.89 -10.29 9.25
C TYR A 91 -2.73 -11.27 9.16
N SER A 92 -3.03 -12.48 8.71
CA SER A 92 -2.03 -13.49 8.41
C SER A 92 -1.28 -13.17 7.11
N ASN A 93 -0.06 -13.69 6.99
CA ASN A 93 0.68 -13.63 5.73
C ASN A 93 -0.09 -14.33 4.59
N ALA A 94 -0.90 -15.34 4.89
CA ALA A 94 -1.72 -16.03 3.89
C ALA A 94 -2.79 -15.10 3.32
N GLU A 95 -3.55 -14.40 4.17
CA GLU A 95 -4.59 -13.46 3.75
C GLU A 95 -4.05 -12.32 2.89
N LEU A 96 -2.93 -11.72 3.32
CA LEU A 96 -2.32 -10.63 2.56
C LEU A 96 -1.64 -11.11 1.26
N SER A 97 -1.11 -12.34 1.24
CA SER A 97 -0.59 -12.93 0.00
C SER A 97 -1.72 -13.19 -0.98
N HIS A 98 -2.84 -13.74 -0.52
CA HIS A 98 -4.05 -13.95 -1.31
C HIS A 98 -4.59 -12.63 -1.90
N LEU A 99 -4.61 -11.55 -1.13
CA LEU A 99 -5.03 -10.23 -1.62
C LEU A 99 -4.13 -9.74 -2.78
N VAL A 100 -2.81 -9.85 -2.62
CA VAL A 100 -1.82 -9.44 -3.63
C VAL A 100 -1.92 -10.31 -4.88
N GLU A 101 -2.09 -11.62 -4.72
CA GLU A 101 -2.24 -12.58 -5.81
C GLU A 101 -3.55 -12.36 -6.57
N CYS A 102 -4.66 -12.16 -5.87
CA CYS A 102 -5.96 -11.84 -6.47
C CYS A 102 -5.85 -10.60 -7.37
N ARG A 103 -5.20 -9.53 -6.88
CA ARG A 103 -4.96 -8.33 -7.68
C ARG A 103 -4.06 -8.60 -8.89
N HIS A 104 -3.01 -9.39 -8.73
CA HIS A 104 -2.13 -9.75 -9.83
C HIS A 104 -2.89 -10.53 -10.92
N ASN A 105 -3.65 -11.55 -10.53
CA ASN A 105 -4.38 -12.41 -11.43
C ASN A 105 -5.46 -11.65 -12.21
N LEU A 106 -6.19 -10.76 -11.54
CA LEU A 106 -7.17 -9.90 -12.21
C LEU A 106 -6.52 -8.95 -13.22
N LYS A 107 -5.42 -8.29 -12.84
CA LYS A 107 -4.75 -7.32 -13.71
C LYS A 107 -4.25 -7.97 -15.01
N TYR A 108 -3.80 -9.23 -14.95
CA TYR A 108 -3.23 -9.94 -16.08
C TYR A 108 -4.21 -10.93 -16.75
N GLY A 109 -5.48 -10.93 -16.36
CA GLY A 109 -6.51 -11.76 -16.99
C GLY A 109 -6.41 -13.26 -16.67
N PHE A 110 -5.72 -13.64 -15.59
CA PHE A 110 -5.70 -15.01 -15.08
C PHE A 110 -6.94 -15.34 -14.23
N MET A 111 -7.78 -14.34 -13.95
CA MET A 111 -9.00 -14.42 -13.17
C MET A 111 -9.99 -13.37 -13.68
N ASP A 112 -11.26 -13.73 -13.81
CA ASP A 112 -12.31 -12.83 -14.32
C ASP A 112 -12.89 -11.91 -13.23
N SER A 113 -12.92 -12.37 -11.98
CA SER A 113 -13.51 -11.64 -10.85
C SER A 113 -12.76 -11.88 -9.55
N PRO A 114 -12.60 -10.85 -8.68
CA PRO A 114 -11.97 -11.02 -7.38
C PRO A 114 -12.70 -12.03 -6.51
N THR A 115 -11.94 -12.76 -5.70
CA THR A 115 -12.54 -13.66 -4.71
C THR A 115 -13.28 -12.85 -3.62
N PRO A 116 -14.39 -13.37 -3.07
CA PRO A 116 -15.12 -12.69 -1.98
C PRO A 116 -14.24 -12.36 -0.76
N GLN A 117 -13.31 -13.25 -0.43
CA GLN A 117 -12.36 -13.04 0.66
C GLN A 117 -11.45 -11.83 0.40
N ALA A 118 -10.94 -11.67 -0.82
CA ALA A 118 -10.10 -10.54 -1.17
C ALA A 118 -10.87 -9.21 -1.14
N ILE A 119 -12.14 -9.21 -1.57
CA ILE A 119 -13.02 -8.04 -1.49
C ILE A 119 -13.21 -7.64 -0.03
N ALA A 120 -13.64 -8.57 0.83
CA ALA A 120 -13.89 -8.30 2.24
C ALA A 120 -12.65 -7.76 2.96
N LEU A 121 -11.48 -8.34 2.69
CA LEU A 121 -10.21 -7.89 3.26
C LEU A 121 -9.82 -6.49 2.76
N LEU A 122 -10.01 -6.20 1.47
CA LEU A 122 -9.72 -4.87 0.92
C LEU A 122 -10.64 -3.80 1.51
N ASP A 123 -11.92 -4.09 1.68
CA ASP A 123 -12.90 -3.18 2.29
C ASP A 123 -12.56 -2.88 3.75
N GLU A 124 -12.19 -3.91 4.51
CA GLU A 124 -11.77 -3.76 5.90
C GLU A 124 -10.50 -2.90 6.01
N LEU A 125 -9.46 -3.23 5.24
CA LEU A 125 -8.21 -2.46 5.19
C LEU A 125 -8.46 -1.01 4.79
N SER A 126 -9.30 -0.79 3.78
CA SER A 126 -9.66 0.53 3.29
C SER A 126 -10.39 1.36 4.34
N THR A 127 -11.28 0.73 5.11
CA THR A 127 -12.04 1.38 6.18
C THR A 127 -11.13 1.75 7.34
N ARG A 128 -10.28 0.83 7.80
CA ARG A 128 -9.31 1.08 8.88
C ARG A 128 -8.34 2.21 8.51
N LEU A 129 -7.77 2.17 7.31
CA LEU A 129 -6.80 3.19 6.90
C LEU A 129 -7.44 4.56 6.63
N LYS A 130 -8.75 4.65 6.38
CA LYS A 130 -9.46 5.94 6.37
C LYS A 130 -9.49 6.57 7.77
N GLN A 131 -9.66 5.78 8.82
CA GLN A 131 -9.69 6.27 10.20
C GLN A 131 -8.36 6.86 10.66
N PHE A 132 -7.25 6.56 9.96
CA PHE A 132 -5.92 7.08 10.29
C PHE A 132 -5.53 8.35 9.52
N ASN A 133 -6.36 8.77 8.56
CA ASN A 133 -6.18 10.01 7.78
C ASN A 133 -7.12 11.14 8.25
N ALA A 134 -7.93 10.91 9.29
CA ALA A 134 -8.78 11.90 9.96
C ALA A 134 -8.08 12.45 11.22
#